data_AF-A0A9D5PWQ4-F1
#
_entry.id   AF-A0A9D5PWQ4-F1
#
_cell.length_a   1.000
_cell.length_b   1.000
_cell.length_c   1.000
_cell.angle_alpha   90.00
_cell.angle_beta   90.00
_cell.angle_gamma   90.00
#
_symmetry.space_group_name_H-M   'P 1'
#
loop_
_entity.id
_entity.type
_entity.pdbx_description
1 polymer ?
#
loop_
_entity_poly.entity_id
_entity_poly.type
_entity_poly.pdbx_seq_one_letter_code
_entity_poly.pdbx_strand_id
1 'polypeptide(L)'
;EYRWVKRIRNSYNYFTKFTYDEMPEVYAGHEIAGHGLHHYSLTAQTAEDCEKEIVEDLDGLWRIFGKRPAGHAYPFGAYNDAVVDILEKAGVRYARTCQATNSFDLQTADLLRFHPTCHHREARLMEMAKEFAEMKPDEPKLFYVWGHSCEFEEDGNWEIIERFCDYLAGRDDIFYGTNEEILLGGN
;
A
#
# COMPACT_ATOMS: atom_id res chain seq x y z
N GLU A 1 29.28 11.12 -1.94
CA GLU A 1 28.41 10.03 -1.44
C GLU A 1 28.78 9.76 0.03
N TYR A 2 27.81 9.82 0.96
CA TYR A 2 28.10 9.70 2.39
C TYR A 2 28.45 8.26 2.79
N ARG A 3 29.39 8.09 3.73
CA ARG A 3 29.96 6.79 4.14
C ARG A 3 28.93 5.81 4.75
N TRP A 4 27.81 6.32 5.27
CA TRP A 4 26.71 5.50 5.80
C TRP A 4 25.81 4.92 4.71
N VAL A 5 25.60 5.66 3.61
CA VAL A 5 24.80 5.23 2.45
C VAL A 5 25.38 3.94 1.85
N LYS A 6 26.70 3.85 1.68
CA LYS A 6 27.38 2.62 1.23
C LYS A 6 27.25 1.43 2.19
N ARG A 7 27.06 1.68 3.49
CA ARG A 7 26.97 0.61 4.50
C ARG A 7 25.58 -0.02 4.54
N ILE A 8 24.54 0.76 4.25
CA ILE A 8 23.16 0.28 4.14
C ILE A 8 22.95 -0.43 2.81
N ARG A 9 23.48 0.10 1.70
CA ARG A 9 23.30 -0.48 0.37
C ARG A 9 23.62 -1.98 0.26
N ASN A 10 24.70 -2.42 0.93
CA ASN A 10 25.14 -3.82 0.94
C ASN A 10 24.57 -4.68 2.10
N SER A 11 23.72 -4.13 2.98
CA SER A 11 23.11 -4.96 4.03
C SER A 11 21.94 -5.74 3.45
N TYR A 12 22.01 -7.07 3.54
CA TYR A 12 20.91 -7.97 3.24
C TYR A 12 19.78 -7.75 4.25
N ASN A 13 18.59 -7.39 3.77
CA ASN A 13 17.43 -7.26 4.63
C ASN A 13 16.78 -8.65 4.75
N TYR A 14 16.90 -9.26 5.93
CA TYR A 14 16.35 -10.60 6.20
C TYR A 14 14.84 -10.70 6.06
N PHE A 15 14.12 -9.58 6.19
CA PHE A 15 12.67 -9.53 5.98
C PHE A 15 12.30 -9.53 4.50
N THR A 16 13.05 -8.80 3.66
CA THR A 16 12.75 -8.72 2.21
C THR A 16 13.50 -9.75 1.38
N LYS A 17 14.54 -10.40 1.93
CA LYS A 17 15.46 -11.31 1.22
C LYS A 17 16.23 -10.64 0.06
N PHE A 18 16.30 -9.32 0.03
CA PHE A 18 17.01 -8.51 -0.97
C PHE A 18 17.89 -7.45 -0.31
N THR A 19 18.93 -7.02 -1.02
CA THR A 19 19.71 -5.83 -0.68
C THR A 19 18.98 -4.56 -1.13
N TYR A 20 19.34 -3.41 -0.58
CA TYR A 20 18.73 -2.13 -0.97
C TYR A 20 19.03 -1.74 -2.42
N ASP A 21 20.15 -2.22 -3.00
CA ASP A 21 20.48 -1.96 -4.40
C ASP A 21 19.66 -2.82 -5.38
N GLU A 22 19.16 -3.98 -4.94
CA GLU A 22 18.30 -4.86 -5.75
C GLU A 22 16.82 -4.40 -5.73
N MET A 23 16.41 -3.70 -4.67
CA MET A 23 15.01 -3.29 -4.49
C MET A 23 14.42 -2.53 -5.69
N PRO A 24 15.09 -1.54 -6.32
CA PRO A 24 14.51 -0.83 -7.45
C PRO A 24 14.20 -1.73 -8.66
N GLU A 25 15.01 -2.78 -8.88
CA GLU A 25 14.78 -3.75 -9.96
C GLU A 25 13.64 -4.71 -9.60
N VAL A 26 13.63 -5.22 -8.37
CA VAL A 26 12.58 -6.14 -7.87
C VAL A 26 11.19 -5.51 -7.92
N TYR A 27 11.10 -4.22 -7.57
CA TYR A 27 9.84 -3.48 -7.58
C TYR A 27 9.61 -2.66 -8.86
N ALA A 28 10.36 -2.94 -9.95
CA ALA A 28 10.16 -2.25 -11.21
C ALA A 28 8.71 -2.40 -11.71
N GLY A 29 8.06 -1.27 -12.02
CA GLY A 29 6.65 -1.24 -12.43
C GLY A 29 5.64 -1.27 -11.27
N HIS A 30 6.09 -1.45 -10.02
CA HIS A 30 5.24 -1.32 -8.84
C HIS A 30 5.31 0.10 -8.25
N GLU A 31 4.19 0.55 -7.69
CA GLU A 31 4.19 1.74 -6.85
C GLU A 31 4.72 1.44 -5.45
N ILE A 32 5.49 2.38 -4.91
CA ILE A 32 6.00 2.34 -3.54
C ILE A 32 5.25 3.37 -2.68
N ALA A 33 4.70 2.92 -1.55
CA ALA A 33 4.02 3.73 -0.55
C ALA A 33 4.76 3.70 0.79
N GLY A 34 4.63 4.75 1.60
CA GLY A 34 5.17 4.78 2.96
C GLY A 34 4.42 3.84 3.92
N HIS A 35 5.10 3.39 4.96
CA HIS A 35 4.53 2.54 6.00
C HIS A 35 5.16 2.80 7.39
N GLY A 36 5.82 3.95 7.57
CA GLY A 36 6.48 4.31 8.82
C GLY A 36 7.82 3.60 9.00
N LEU A 37 8.83 4.35 9.45
CA LEU A 37 10.21 3.88 9.44
C LEU A 37 10.44 2.63 10.29
N HIS A 38 9.87 2.61 11.50
CA HIS A 38 10.02 1.50 12.45
C HIS A 38 8.74 0.71 12.68
N HIS A 39 7.68 1.01 11.89
CA HIS A 39 6.37 0.39 12.05
C HIS A 39 5.81 0.57 13.48
N TYR A 40 5.96 1.76 14.06
CA TYR A 40 5.32 2.12 15.32
C TYR A 40 3.87 2.55 15.12
N SER A 41 3.04 2.37 16.15
CA SER A 41 1.69 2.96 16.15
C SER A 41 1.82 4.49 16.19
N LEU A 42 1.45 5.14 15.08
CA LEU A 42 1.58 6.58 14.89
C LEU A 42 0.75 7.39 15.90
N THR A 43 -0.38 6.84 16.34
CA THR A 43 -1.26 7.48 17.35
C THR A 43 -0.74 7.37 18.78
N ALA A 44 0.24 6.50 19.03
CA ALA A 44 0.87 6.32 20.33
C ALA A 44 2.14 7.16 20.51
N GLN A 45 2.57 7.89 19.47
CA GLN A 45 3.77 8.72 19.48
C GLN A 45 3.46 10.16 19.88
N THR A 46 4.51 10.92 20.21
CA THR A 46 4.42 12.39 20.20
C THR A 46 4.26 12.88 18.76
N ALA A 47 3.77 14.12 18.56
CA ALA A 47 3.66 14.69 17.22
C ALA A 47 5.02 14.77 16.51
N GLU A 48 6.08 15.11 17.23
CA GLU A 48 7.45 15.19 16.69
C GLU A 48 7.97 13.81 16.26
N ASP A 49 7.75 12.77 17.07
CA ASP A 49 8.18 11.41 16.74
C ASP A 49 7.35 10.82 15.60
N CYS A 50 6.04 11.10 15.56
CA CYS A 50 5.18 10.73 14.44
C CYS A 50 5.64 11.38 13.12
N GLU A 51 6.01 12.67 13.16
CA GLU A 51 6.54 13.37 11.99
C GLU A 51 7.86 12.75 11.52
N LYS A 52 8.77 12.42 12.44
CA LYS A 52 10.03 11.72 12.10
C LYS A 52 9.77 10.35 11.49
N GLU A 53 8.89 9.54 12.09
CA GLU A 53 8.52 8.22 11.57
C GLU A 53 8.02 8.28 10.12
N ILE A 54 7.24 9.31 9.78
CA ILE A 54 6.69 9.52 8.44
C ILE A 54 7.75 10.09 7.49
N VAL A 55 8.40 11.18 7.86
CA VAL A 55 9.29 11.92 6.94
C VAL A 55 10.55 11.11 6.63
N GLU A 56 11.15 10.44 7.61
CA GLU A 56 12.35 9.64 7.39
C GLU A 56 12.07 8.39 6.55
N ASP A 57 10.90 7.78 6.70
CA ASP A 57 10.43 6.69 5.83
C ASP A 57 10.30 7.15 4.37
N LEU A 58 9.55 8.24 4.13
CA LEU A 58 9.37 8.79 2.79
C LEU A 58 10.69 9.22 2.14
N ASP A 59 11.61 9.81 2.92
CA ASP A 59 12.96 10.17 2.49
C ASP A 59 13.82 8.94 2.16
N GLY A 60 13.73 7.89 2.98
CA GLY A 60 14.43 6.63 2.77
C GLY A 60 13.99 5.97 1.47
N LEU A 61 12.68 5.83 1.27
CA LEU A 61 12.09 5.29 0.06
C LEU A 61 12.44 6.14 -1.16
N TRP A 62 12.42 7.47 -1.06
CA TRP A 62 12.87 8.36 -2.13
C TRP A 62 14.33 8.10 -2.53
N ARG A 63 15.24 7.91 -1.57
CA ARG A 63 16.65 7.63 -1.83
C ARG A 63 16.89 6.28 -2.52
N ILE A 64 16.03 5.29 -2.24
CA ILE A 64 16.14 3.94 -2.83
C ILE A 64 15.51 3.92 -4.23
N PHE A 65 14.27 4.40 -4.35
CA PHE A 65 13.45 4.23 -5.55
C PHE A 65 13.44 5.45 -6.48
N GLY A 66 14.05 6.57 -6.09
CA GLY A 66 14.16 7.78 -6.89
C GLY A 66 12.89 8.63 -6.99
N LYS A 67 11.74 8.12 -6.51
CA LYS A 67 10.46 8.83 -6.42
C LYS A 67 10.01 8.89 -4.96
N ARG A 68 9.62 10.08 -4.49
CA ARG A 68 9.01 10.22 -3.15
C ARG A 68 7.61 9.60 -3.19
N PRO A 69 7.25 8.71 -2.26
CA PRO A 69 5.92 8.11 -2.24
C PRO A 69 4.82 9.15 -2.12
N ALA A 70 3.75 9.00 -2.91
CA ALA A 70 2.53 9.78 -2.75
C ALA A 70 1.54 9.11 -1.78
N GLY A 71 1.71 7.82 -1.54
CA GLY A 71 0.84 7.00 -0.69
C GLY A 71 1.42 6.65 0.66
N HIS A 72 0.54 6.26 1.57
CA HIS A 72 0.90 5.65 2.85
C HIS A 72 -0.04 4.49 3.20
N ALA A 73 0.40 3.51 3.98
CA ALA A 73 -0.46 2.57 4.67
C ALA A 73 -0.22 2.73 6.17
N TYR A 74 -1.27 2.88 6.98
CA TYR A 74 -1.10 3.11 8.41
C TYR A 74 -0.59 1.85 9.11
N PRO A 75 0.55 1.90 9.84
CA PRO A 75 0.97 0.81 10.71
C PRO A 75 -0.14 0.41 11.67
N PHE A 76 -0.47 -0.88 11.73
CA PHE A 76 -1.57 -1.43 12.52
C PHE A 76 -2.96 -0.83 12.24
N GLY A 77 -3.12 -0.07 11.15
CA GLY A 77 -4.34 0.71 10.90
C GLY A 77 -4.56 1.86 11.88
N ALA A 78 -3.53 2.29 12.62
CA ALA A 78 -3.63 3.31 13.65
C ALA A 78 -3.50 4.72 13.07
N TYR A 79 -4.59 5.49 13.11
CA TYR A 79 -4.62 6.89 12.67
C TYR A 79 -5.58 7.73 13.52
N ASN A 80 -5.36 9.04 13.52
CA ASN A 80 -6.27 10.06 14.03
C ASN A 80 -6.04 11.36 13.23
N ASP A 81 -6.79 12.42 13.53
CA ASP A 81 -6.70 13.67 12.77
C ASP A 81 -5.30 14.31 12.84
N ALA A 82 -4.61 14.21 13.98
CA ALA A 82 -3.25 14.74 14.10
C ALA A 82 -2.25 13.99 13.20
N VAL A 83 -2.36 12.66 13.09
CA VAL A 83 -1.52 11.86 12.18
C VAL A 83 -1.84 12.20 10.73
N VAL A 84 -3.12 12.36 10.38
CA VAL A 84 -3.55 12.73 9.04
C VAL A 84 -2.98 14.11 8.64
N ASP A 85 -3.04 15.10 9.53
CA ASP A 85 -2.47 16.43 9.29
C ASP A 85 -0.96 16.37 9.05
N ILE A 86 -0.24 15.48 9.74
CA ILE A 86 1.21 15.28 9.57
C ILE A 86 1.48 14.64 8.20
N LEU A 87 0.73 13.61 7.80
CA LEU A 87 0.86 12.98 6.48
C LEU A 87 0.61 13.98 5.34
N GLU A 88 -0.45 14.79 5.45
CA GLU A 88 -0.77 15.82 4.46
C GLU A 88 0.39 16.83 4.32
N LYS A 89 0.91 17.34 5.45
CA LYS A 89 2.07 18.24 5.46
C LYS A 89 3.34 17.61 4.90
N ALA A 90 3.50 16.29 5.05
CA ALA A 90 4.61 15.53 4.48
C ALA A 90 4.47 15.27 2.97
N GLY A 91 3.34 15.68 2.36
CA GLY A 91 3.06 15.56 0.93
C GLY A 91 2.38 14.23 0.53
N VAL A 92 1.90 13.45 1.50
CA VAL A 92 1.10 12.24 1.24
C VAL A 92 -0.27 12.66 0.74
N ARG A 93 -0.73 12.02 -0.34
CA ARG A 93 -1.98 12.35 -1.06
C ARG A 93 -3.08 11.32 -0.82
N TYR A 94 -2.72 10.10 -0.44
CA TYR A 94 -3.66 9.07 -0.04
C TYR A 94 -3.03 8.18 1.05
N ALA A 95 -3.85 7.63 1.95
CA ALA A 95 -3.39 6.72 2.98
C ALA A 95 -4.43 5.63 3.29
N ARG A 96 -4.01 4.37 3.18
CA ARG A 96 -4.87 3.19 3.32
C ARG A 96 -4.96 2.71 4.77
N THR A 97 -6.18 2.53 5.26
CA THR A 97 -6.50 1.99 6.59
C THR A 97 -6.64 0.46 6.58
N CYS A 98 -6.84 -0.17 7.75
CA CYS A 98 -7.13 -1.61 7.82
C CYS A 98 -8.63 -1.95 7.83
N GLN A 99 -9.52 -0.95 7.77
CA GLN A 99 -10.96 -1.18 7.84
C GLN A 99 -11.51 -1.54 6.45
N ALA A 100 -12.03 -2.75 6.31
CA ALA A 100 -12.69 -3.21 5.10
C ALA A 100 -14.08 -2.57 4.93
N THR A 101 -14.37 -2.04 3.75
CA THR A 101 -15.72 -1.57 3.41
C THR A 101 -16.63 -2.70 2.96
N ASN A 102 -16.07 -3.78 2.41
CA ASN A 102 -16.77 -4.79 1.64
C ASN A 102 -17.67 -4.21 0.53
N SER A 103 -17.30 -3.04 0.00
CA SER A 103 -17.97 -2.34 -1.09
C SER A 103 -16.99 -2.04 -2.21
N PHE A 104 -17.50 -1.94 -3.44
CA PHE A 104 -16.75 -1.52 -4.62
C PHE A 104 -16.93 -0.03 -4.95
N ASP A 105 -17.66 0.71 -4.12
CA ASP A 105 -17.89 2.14 -4.35
C ASP A 105 -16.59 2.94 -4.25
N LEU A 106 -16.43 3.89 -5.16
CA LEU A 106 -15.29 4.79 -5.15
C LEU A 106 -15.33 5.70 -3.92
N GLN A 107 -14.16 5.86 -3.29
CA GLN A 107 -13.92 6.82 -2.22
C GLN A 107 -13.13 7.99 -2.79
N THR A 108 -13.75 9.17 -2.89
CA THR A 108 -13.12 10.37 -3.47
C THR A 108 -13.06 11.56 -2.51
N ALA A 109 -13.76 11.50 -1.38
CA ALA A 109 -13.88 12.63 -0.46
C ALA A 109 -12.68 12.78 0.49
N ASP A 110 -12.15 11.67 1.01
CA ASP A 110 -11.05 11.65 1.98
C ASP A 110 -10.10 10.49 1.71
N LEU A 111 -9.13 10.74 0.83
CA LEU A 111 -8.16 9.72 0.45
C LEU A 111 -7.11 9.46 1.53
N LEU A 112 -6.94 10.36 2.51
CA LEU A 112 -6.05 10.12 3.65
C LEU A 112 -6.69 9.19 4.69
N ARG A 113 -7.98 8.86 4.55
CA ARG A 113 -8.68 7.82 5.30
C ARG A 113 -9.28 6.78 4.35
N PHE A 114 -8.52 6.39 3.33
CA PHE A 114 -8.99 5.44 2.33
C PHE A 114 -9.15 4.03 2.91
N HIS A 115 -10.31 3.44 2.73
CA HIS A 115 -10.64 2.09 3.20
C HIS A 115 -10.51 1.06 2.07
N PRO A 116 -9.77 -0.05 2.26
CA PRO A 116 -9.74 -1.13 1.26
C PRO A 116 -11.11 -1.82 1.16
N THR A 117 -11.33 -2.54 0.05
CA THR A 117 -12.51 -3.39 -0.10
C THR A 117 -12.46 -4.54 0.90
N CYS A 118 -11.37 -5.30 0.93
CA CYS A 118 -11.16 -6.39 1.88
C CYS A 118 -9.67 -6.77 2.06
N HIS A 119 -9.41 -7.62 3.06
CA HIS A 119 -8.11 -8.27 3.24
C HIS A 119 -8.06 -9.57 2.42
N HIS A 120 -6.88 -10.05 2.03
CA HIS A 120 -6.73 -11.31 1.26
C HIS A 120 -7.29 -12.54 1.99
N ARG A 121 -7.36 -12.52 3.33
CA ARG A 121 -7.98 -13.57 4.16
C ARG A 121 -9.51 -13.46 4.24
N GLU A 122 -10.15 -12.54 3.53
CA GLU A 122 -11.60 -12.45 3.50
C GLU A 122 -12.20 -13.76 2.95
N ALA A 123 -13.07 -14.39 3.75
CA ALA A 123 -13.67 -15.67 3.39
C ALA A 123 -14.46 -15.58 2.07
N ARG A 124 -15.03 -14.40 1.77
CA ARG A 124 -15.76 -14.12 0.55
C ARG A 124 -14.90 -13.55 -0.59
N LEU A 125 -13.57 -13.55 -0.50
CA LEU A 125 -12.68 -12.93 -1.50
C LEU A 125 -13.03 -13.36 -2.94
N MET A 126 -13.17 -14.66 -3.18
CA MET A 126 -13.49 -15.19 -4.51
C MET A 126 -14.96 -14.98 -4.92
N GLU A 127 -15.88 -14.83 -3.97
CA GLU A 127 -17.27 -14.46 -4.25
C GLU A 127 -17.32 -13.00 -4.72
N MET A 128 -16.64 -12.11 -3.99
CA MET A 128 -16.50 -10.70 -4.35
C MET A 128 -15.79 -10.51 -5.69
N ALA A 129 -14.77 -11.33 -6.01
CA ALA A 129 -14.12 -11.32 -7.32
C ALA A 129 -15.08 -11.63 -8.46
N LYS A 130 -15.97 -12.62 -8.27
CA LYS A 130 -17.02 -12.94 -9.25
C LYS A 130 -18.02 -11.81 -9.38
N GLU A 131 -18.51 -11.28 -8.25
CA GLU A 131 -19.44 -10.15 -8.23
C GLU A 131 -18.87 -8.93 -8.97
N PHE A 132 -17.60 -8.58 -8.71
CA PHE A 132 -16.91 -7.49 -9.39
C PHE A 132 -16.75 -7.74 -10.89
N ALA A 133 -16.35 -8.94 -11.28
CA ALA A 133 -16.06 -9.29 -12.67
C ALA A 133 -17.31 -9.50 -13.55
N GLU A 134 -18.46 -9.78 -12.95
CA GLU A 134 -19.74 -9.98 -13.65
C GLU A 134 -20.63 -8.71 -13.61
N MET A 135 -20.24 -7.72 -12.81
CA MET A 135 -20.96 -6.48 -12.62
C MET A 135 -20.98 -5.63 -13.91
N LYS A 136 -22.08 -4.92 -14.12
CA LYS A 136 -22.26 -3.94 -15.20
C LYS A 136 -22.66 -2.61 -14.58
N PRO A 137 -21.70 -1.85 -14.04
CA PRO A 137 -22.03 -0.68 -13.25
C PRO A 137 -22.19 0.53 -14.17
N ASP A 138 -23.11 1.43 -13.83
CA ASP A 138 -23.27 2.71 -14.55
C ASP A 138 -22.12 3.69 -14.26
N GLU A 139 -21.41 3.48 -13.15
CA GLU A 139 -20.27 4.27 -12.68
C GLU A 139 -19.07 3.37 -12.39
N PRO A 140 -17.82 3.86 -12.48
CA PRO A 140 -16.65 3.05 -12.18
C PRO A 140 -16.66 2.53 -10.74
N LYS A 141 -16.10 1.34 -10.56
CA LYS A 141 -16.01 0.64 -9.28
C LYS A 141 -14.57 0.22 -9.00
N LEU A 142 -14.22 0.09 -7.73
CA LEU A 142 -12.88 -0.25 -7.28
C LEU A 142 -12.89 -1.49 -6.41
N PHE A 143 -12.10 -2.50 -6.81
CA PHE A 143 -11.80 -3.63 -5.94
C PHE A 143 -10.37 -3.51 -5.41
N TYR A 144 -10.24 -3.12 -4.14
CA TYR A 144 -8.96 -2.96 -3.45
C TYR A 144 -8.75 -4.09 -2.44
N VAL A 145 -7.77 -4.96 -2.69
CA VAL A 145 -7.38 -6.06 -1.78
C VAL A 145 -6.02 -5.74 -1.16
N TRP A 146 -5.87 -5.98 0.13
CA TRP A 146 -4.60 -5.81 0.83
C TRP A 146 -4.21 -7.06 1.63
N GLY A 147 -2.92 -7.19 1.92
CA GLY A 147 -2.35 -8.24 2.75
C GLY A 147 -0.85 -8.06 2.90
N HIS A 148 -0.21 -8.93 3.69
CA HIS A 148 1.24 -8.99 3.82
C HIS A 148 1.78 -10.25 3.16
N SER A 149 2.92 -10.12 2.48
CA SER A 149 3.56 -11.28 1.86
C SER A 149 3.99 -12.36 2.86
N CYS A 150 4.31 -11.98 4.11
CA CYS A 150 4.63 -12.95 5.16
C CYS A 150 3.43 -13.82 5.56
N GLU A 151 2.20 -13.30 5.47
CA GLU A 151 0.99 -14.08 5.78
C GLU A 151 0.82 -15.24 4.79
N PHE A 152 1.17 -15.05 3.50
CA PHE A 152 1.10 -16.12 2.52
C PHE A 152 2.06 -17.27 2.82
N GLU A 153 3.27 -16.94 3.28
CA GLU A 153 4.28 -17.92 3.66
C GLU A 153 3.92 -18.62 4.97
N GLU A 154 3.48 -17.85 5.97
CA GLU A 154 3.13 -18.37 7.31
C GLU A 154 1.91 -19.30 7.27
N ASP A 155 0.91 -18.95 6.47
CA ASP A 155 -0.31 -19.75 6.32
C ASP A 155 -0.16 -20.85 5.26
N GLY A 156 0.87 -20.77 4.41
CA GLY A 156 1.07 -21.66 3.27
C GLY A 156 -0.07 -21.57 2.26
N ASN A 157 -0.56 -20.35 1.99
CA ASN A 157 -1.80 -20.11 1.22
C ASN A 157 -1.60 -19.19 -0.02
N TRP A 158 -0.42 -19.21 -0.63
CA TRP A 158 -0.09 -18.45 -1.85
C TRP A 158 -1.13 -18.65 -2.97
N GLU A 159 -1.77 -19.81 -3.05
CA GLU A 159 -2.80 -20.12 -4.03
C GLU A 159 -4.03 -19.21 -3.92
N ILE A 160 -4.28 -18.57 -2.77
CA ILE A 160 -5.42 -17.64 -2.61
C ILE A 160 -5.24 -16.43 -3.54
N ILE A 161 -4.08 -15.77 -3.48
CA ILE A 161 -3.83 -14.59 -4.29
C ILE A 161 -3.61 -14.96 -5.76
N GLU A 162 -2.98 -16.10 -6.04
CA GLU A 162 -2.82 -16.60 -7.41
C GLU A 162 -4.17 -16.85 -8.09
N ARG A 163 -5.10 -17.54 -7.42
CA ARG A 163 -6.45 -17.79 -7.94
C ARG A 163 -7.27 -16.52 -8.10
N PHE A 164 -7.11 -15.57 -7.18
CA PHE A 164 -7.74 -14.26 -7.28
C PHE A 164 -7.27 -13.50 -8.52
N CYS A 165 -5.95 -13.40 -8.71
CA CYS A 165 -5.35 -12.74 -9.86
C CYS A 165 -5.70 -13.46 -11.17
N ASP A 166 -5.60 -14.79 -11.23
CA ASP A 166 -5.93 -15.58 -12.43
C ASP A 166 -7.38 -15.39 -12.87
N TYR A 167 -8.32 -15.34 -11.92
CA TYR A 167 -9.73 -15.13 -12.22
C TYR A 167 -10.04 -13.73 -12.77
N LEU A 168 -9.37 -12.70 -12.24
CA LEU A 168 -9.61 -11.32 -12.65
C LEU A 168 -8.78 -10.92 -13.87
N ALA A 169 -7.65 -11.56 -14.17
CA ALA A 169 -6.71 -11.16 -15.21
C ALA A 169 -7.27 -11.28 -16.64
N GLY A 170 -6.68 -10.49 -17.55
CA GLY A 170 -6.93 -10.59 -18.99
C GLY A 170 -8.31 -10.07 -19.43
N ARG A 171 -8.95 -9.26 -18.59
CA ARG A 171 -10.27 -8.68 -18.86
C ARG A 171 -10.12 -7.26 -19.39
N ASP A 172 -10.68 -7.01 -20.58
CA ASP A 172 -10.59 -5.71 -21.25
C ASP A 172 -11.44 -4.62 -20.59
N ASP A 173 -12.37 -5.01 -19.72
CA ASP A 173 -13.26 -4.12 -18.97
C ASP A 173 -12.76 -3.79 -17.56
N ILE A 174 -11.59 -4.30 -17.16
CA ILE A 174 -10.96 -4.01 -15.86
C ILE A 174 -9.63 -3.31 -16.08
N PHE A 175 -9.45 -2.16 -15.42
CA PHE A 175 -8.17 -1.47 -15.34
C PHE A 175 -7.40 -1.94 -14.10
N TYR A 176 -6.19 -2.49 -14.30
CA TYR A 176 -5.26 -2.86 -13.24
C TYR A 176 -4.20 -1.77 -13.13
N GLY A 177 -4.37 -0.88 -12.16
CA GLY A 177 -3.48 0.26 -11.97
C GLY A 177 -2.90 0.30 -10.57
N THR A 178 -1.90 1.16 -10.41
CA THR A 178 -1.37 1.50 -9.10
C THR A 178 -2.37 2.37 -8.31
N ASN A 179 -2.13 2.55 -7.02
CA ASN A 179 -2.97 3.41 -6.19
C ASN A 179 -2.96 4.87 -6.70
N GLU A 180 -1.80 5.41 -7.09
CA GLU A 180 -1.68 6.74 -7.69
C GLU A 180 -2.52 6.87 -8.97
N GLU A 181 -2.47 5.89 -9.87
CA GLU A 181 -3.25 5.92 -11.12
C GLU A 181 -4.75 5.93 -10.84
N ILE A 182 -5.21 5.06 -9.93
CA ILE A 182 -6.62 4.85 -9.62
C ILE A 182 -7.18 5.99 -8.76
N LEU A 183 -6.49 6.36 -7.68
CA LEU A 183 -7.02 7.27 -6.65
C LEU A 183 -6.78 8.74 -6.96
N LEU A 184 -5.68 9.05 -7.65
CA LEU A 184 -5.31 10.45 -7.97
C LEU A 184 -5.57 10.81 -9.44
N GLY A 185 -6.10 9.87 -10.22
CA GLY A 185 -6.44 10.06 -11.63
C GLY A 185 -5.21 10.38 -12.47
N GLY A 186 -4.20 9.50 -12.42
CA GLY A 186 -2.86 9.71 -12.99
C GLY A 186 -2.85 10.51 -14.30
N ASN A 187 -2.01 11.56 -14.35
CA ASN A 187 -1.67 12.28 -15.58
C ASN A 187 -0.69 11.49 -16.43
#